data_AF-A0A349MB79-F1
#
_entry.id   AF-A0A349MB79-F1
#
_cell.length_a   1.000
_cell.length_b   1.000
_cell.length_c   1.000
_cell.angle_alpha   90.00
_cell.angle_beta   90.00
_cell.angle_gamma   90.00
#
_symmetry.space_group_name_H-M   'P 1'
#
loop_
_entity.id
_entity.type
_entity.pdbx_description
1 polymer ?
#
loop_
_entity_poly.entity_id
_entity_poly.type
_entity_poly.pdbx_seq_one_letter_code
_entity_poly.pdbx_strand_id
1 'polypeptide(L)' 'MEVALTIGLLGLGLAGIAIKILVKPGGEFSGTCASKNPILQSENGSCSVCGARPQDSCQSDQV' A
#
# COMPACT_ATOMS: atom_id res chain seq x y z
N MET A 1 26.49 -20.45 8.95
CA MET A 1 25.23 -20.96 8.32
C MET A 1 24.05 -20.02 8.56
N GLU A 2 24.03 -19.26 9.65
CA GLU A 2 22.92 -18.35 10.01
C GLU A 2 22.67 -17.22 9.02
N VAL A 3 23.73 -16.65 8.44
CA VAL A 3 23.62 -15.51 7.49
C VAL A 3 22.93 -15.90 6.17
N ALA A 4 23.16 -17.13 5.68
CA ALA A 4 22.52 -17.61 4.46
C ALA A 4 21.00 -17.77 4.63
N LEU A 5 20.56 -18.20 5.83
CA LEU A 5 19.14 -18.32 6.16
C LEU A 5 18.46 -16.94 6.21
N THR A 6 19.13 -15.95 6.82
CA THR A 6 18.60 -14.58 6.92
C THR A 6 18.50 -13.91 5.56
N ILE A 7 19.53 -14.04 4.72
CA ILE A 7 19.50 -13.52 3.35
C ILE A 7 18.43 -14.24 2.53
N GLY A 8 18.25 -15.54 2.72
CA GLY A 8 17.18 -16.32 2.07
C GLY A 8 15.79 -15.82 2.43
N LEU A 9 15.49 -15.61 3.71
CA LEU A 9 14.20 -15.07 4.16
C LEU A 9 13.95 -13.65 3.66
N LEU A 10 14.97 -12.78 3.71
CA LEU A 10 14.87 -11.41 3.23
C LEU A 10 14.59 -11.38 1.72
N GLY A 11 15.31 -12.21 0.96
CA GLY A 11 15.12 -12.36 -0.48
C GLY A 11 13.72 -12.88 -0.85
N LEU A 12 13.20 -13.86 -0.11
CA LEU A 12 11.83 -14.36 -0.29
C LEU A 12 10.78 -13.27 -0.03
N GLY A 13 10.99 -12.42 0.98
CA GLY A 13 10.11 -11.28 1.25
C GLY A 13 10.04 -10.30 0.09
N LEU A 14 11.20 -9.90 -0.45
CA LEU A 14 11.28 -9.00 -1.61
C LEU A 14 10.69 -9.63 -2.87
N ALA A 15 10.98 -10.90 -3.13
CA ALA A 15 10.41 -11.65 -4.24
C ALA A 15 8.88 -11.73 -4.16
N GLY A 16 8.33 -11.97 -2.96
CA GLY A 16 6.88 -12.00 -2.75
C GLY A 16 6.19 -10.67 -3.03
N ILE A 17 6.80 -9.54 -2.64
CA ILE A 17 6.27 -8.20 -2.94
C ILE A 17 6.32 -7.94 -4.45
N ALA A 18 7.41 -8.30 -5.13
CA ALA A 18 7.55 -8.13 -6.58
C ALA A 18 6.52 -8.94 -7.37
N ILE A 19 6.31 -10.22 -7.00
CA ILE A 19 5.30 -11.08 -7.62
C ILE A 19 3.90 -10.48 -7.45
N LYS A 20 3.60 -9.91 -6.29
CA LYS A 20 2.29 -9.30 -6.01
C LYS A 20 1.98 -8.11 -6.93
N ILE A 21 2.99 -7.33 -7.33
CA ILE A 21 2.82 -6.22 -8.28
C ILE A 21 2.56 -6.75 -9.69
N LEU A 22 3.27 -7.81 -10.11
CA LEU A 22 3.09 -8.42 -11.44
C LEU A 22 1.73 -9.12 -11.60
N VAL A 23 1.22 -9.73 -10.55
CA VAL A 23 -0.09 -10.41 -10.55
C VAL A 23 -1.26 -9.44 -10.39
N LYS A 24 -1.02 -8.22 -9.88
CA LYS A 24 -2.07 -7.22 -9.69
C LYS A 24 -2.28 -6.39 -10.97
N PRO A 25 -3.45 -6.49 -11.63
CA PRO A 25 -3.73 -5.69 -12.82
C PRO A 25 -3.67 -4.19 -12.47
N GLY A 26 -2.86 -3.42 -13.19
CA GLY A 26 -2.62 -2.00 -12.93
C GLY A 26 -1.40 -1.69 -12.07
N GLY A 27 -0.71 -2.71 -11.51
CA GLY A 27 0.53 -2.51 -10.74
C GLY A 27 0.39 -1.66 -9.47
N GLU A 28 -0.84 -1.36 -9.07
CA GLU A 28 -1.12 -0.39 -8.02
C GLU A 28 -1.06 -1.04 -6.65
N PHE A 29 -0.35 -0.39 -5.73
CA PHE A 29 -0.36 -0.78 -4.34
C PHE A 29 -1.77 -0.58 -3.82
N SER A 30 -2.35 -1.67 -3.31
CA SER A 30 -3.76 -1.79 -2.94
C SER A 30 -4.20 -0.93 -1.76
N GLY A 31 -3.47 0.13 -1.42
CA GLY A 31 -3.86 1.09 -0.40
C GLY A 31 -2.93 2.29 -0.30
N THR A 32 -3.54 3.47 -0.32
CA THR A 32 -2.94 4.75 0.12
C THR A 32 -2.96 4.84 1.65
N CYS A 33 -2.21 5.77 2.24
CA CYS A 33 -2.14 6.00 3.70
C CYS A 33 -3.54 6.05 4.36
N ALA A 34 -4.53 6.65 3.71
CA ALA A 34 -5.90 6.75 4.21
C ALA A 34 -6.64 5.40 4.26
N SER A 35 -6.40 4.51 3.29
CA SER A 35 -7.07 3.20 3.21
C SER A 35 -6.57 2.16 4.21
N LYS A 36 -5.48 2.47 4.94
CA LYS A 36 -4.86 1.60 5.94
C LYS A 36 -4.96 2.15 7.36
N ASN A 37 -5.46 3.38 7.54
CA ASN A 37 -5.59 4.01 8.84
C ASN A 37 -7.07 4.26 9.17
N PRO A 38 -7.66 3.54 10.14
CA PRO A 38 -9.09 3.67 10.48
C PRO A 38 -9.48 5.06 10.98
N ILE A 39 -8.53 5.87 11.44
CA ILE A 39 -8.77 7.28 11.84
C ILE A 39 -8.95 8.18 10.61
N LEU A 40 -8.22 7.87 9.52
CA LEU A 40 -8.26 8.65 8.29
C LEU A 40 -9.32 8.15 7.31
N GLN A 41 -9.92 6.99 7.57
CA GLN A 41 -10.94 6.41 6.73
C GLN A 41 -12.32 6.85 7.21
N SER A 42 -13.05 7.59 6.37
CA SER A 42 -14.44 7.92 6.62
C SER A 42 -15.34 6.68 6.41
N GLU A 43 -16.52 6.68 7.02
CA GLU A 43 -17.51 5.59 6.94
C GLU A 43 -17.96 5.29 5.49
N ASN A 44 -17.87 6.30 4.60
CA ASN A 44 -18.14 6.22 3.17
C ASN A 44 -16.92 5.75 2.32
N GLY A 45 -15.78 5.46 2.95
CA GLY A 45 -14.54 5.00 2.29
C GLY A 45 -13.62 6.10 1.74
N SER A 46 -13.93 7.40 1.90
CA SER A 46 -13.02 8.50 1.53
C SER A 46 -12.02 8.83 2.64
N CYS A 47 -10.91 9.47 2.28
CA CYS A 47 -9.98 10.05 3.26
C CYS A 47 -10.65 11.20 4.03
N SER A 48 -10.68 11.15 5.36
CA SER A 48 -11.28 12.17 6.22
C SER A 48 -10.51 13.50 6.25
N VAL A 49 -9.27 13.51 5.74
CA VAL A 49 -8.39 14.69 5.70
C VAL A 49 -8.47 15.44 4.37
N CYS A 50 -8.44 14.72 3.23
CA CYS A 50 -8.41 15.35 1.90
C CYS A 50 -9.59 14.99 1.00
N GLY A 51 -10.54 14.16 1.46
CA GLY A 51 -11.72 13.76 0.70
C GLY A 51 -11.48 12.80 -0.47
N ALA A 52 -10.22 12.49 -0.79
CA ALA A 52 -9.86 11.59 -1.88
C ALA A 52 -10.44 10.18 -1.67
N ARG A 53 -10.95 9.57 -2.75
CA ARG A 53 -11.38 8.16 -2.71
C ARG A 53 -10.16 7.24 -2.75
N PRO A 54 -10.29 5.94 -2.42
CA PRO A 54 -9.17 5.02 -2.37
C PRO A 54 -8.33 4.94 -3.65
N GLN A 55 -8.96 5.19 -4.80
CA GLN A 55 -8.35 5.21 -6.14
C GLN A 55 -7.84 6.58 -6.58
N ASP A 56 -8.08 7.65 -5.82
CA ASP A 56 -7.64 9.01 -6.14
C ASP A 56 -6.32 9.32 -5.41
N SER A 57 -5.49 10.16 -6.03
CA SER A 57 -4.30 10.72 -5.38
C SER A 57 -4.71 11.66 -4.23
N CYS A 58 -3.88 11.75 -3.18
CA CYS A 58 -4.11 12.69 -2.08
C CYS A 58 -4.22 14.14 -2.60
N GLN A 59 -5.27 14.85 -2.18
CA GLN A 59 -5.63 16.18 -2.69
C GLN A 59 -5.28 17.32 -1.73
N SER A 60 -4.31 17.11 -0.85
CA SER A 60 -3.92 18.04 0.23
C SER A 60 -3.44 19.42 -0.24
N ASP A 61 -3.02 19.58 -1.50
CA ASP A 61 -2.60 20.86 -2.08
C ASP A 61 -3.76 21.67 -2.70
N GLN A 62 -4.96 21.10 -2.76
CA GLN A 62 -6.14 21.74 -3.36
C GLN A 62 -7.12 22.27 -2.30
N VAL A 63 -6.75 22.16 -1.01
CA VAL A 63 -7.55 22.55 0.16
C VAL A 63 -6.95 23.77 0.87
#